data_AF-A0A814XL97-F1
#
_entry.id   AF-A0A814XL97-F1
#
_cell.length_a   1.000
_cell.length_b   1.000
_cell.length_c   1.000
_cell.angle_alpha   90.00
_cell.angle_beta   90.00
_cell.angle_gamma   90.00
#
_symmetry.space_group_name_H-M   'P 1'
#
loop_
_entity.id
_entity.type
_entity.pdbx_description
1 polymer ?
#
loop_
_entity_poly.entity_id
_entity_poly.type
_entity_poly.pdbx_seq_one_letter_code
_entity_poly.pdbx_strand_id
1 'polypeptide(L)'
;MERRKKKQQPPQSTDSIRQSRSPKLSVTLDLVNKSTPSPPRVDGIRSLLSREIYSLHEHIAQSSPSVGSVPPVDRKFSDPDFLPTPESIARGDEGTAFLGVKYQGRVARWLRPERIRWSSEDKQYSLAVFNQPHPKDIIQGRLGNCWLIAALSLIAEVPQILYKVMITKQYNPAGLYRVRLCNQGIWQVVTIDDMLPVSTSNSLVFSRSKKKQLFAPLIEKALAKMHGSYMALKSGRCDEGLQTLTGEPCEVLFLRSSDPEKKPDLNQIWASILESRAKGYLMTCPCSNKRFSEQIFSRMGLESDHAYSILDARQVNSQRLVRLRNPWGEKEWKGALTENWTKWPKTIKHKFIPSSANDGVFWMPWEQMPSFFSSVTICKVNANWHEARKRGQFSDFSSTITVKCIMRSIKIIRITSNVINVFIFI
;
A
#
# COMPACT_ATOMS: atom_id res chain seq x y z
N MET A 1 43.36 80.26 -5.87
CA MET A 1 43.83 79.42 -6.99
C MET A 1 44.35 78.13 -6.35
N GLU A 2 43.98 76.90 -6.66
CA GLU A 2 43.22 76.33 -7.77
C GLU A 2 42.72 74.93 -7.34
N ARG A 3 41.50 74.64 -7.78
CA ARG A 3 40.73 73.38 -7.85
C ARG A 3 41.43 72.04 -7.52
N ARG A 4 40.71 71.17 -6.80
CA ARG A 4 40.50 69.75 -7.18
C ARG A 4 39.17 69.20 -6.64
N LYS A 5 38.47 68.46 -7.50
CA LYS A 5 37.04 68.09 -7.44
C LYS A 5 36.75 66.85 -6.57
N LYS A 6 35.64 66.96 -5.81
CA LYS A 6 34.62 65.95 -5.39
C LYS A 6 34.96 64.45 -5.43
N LYS A 7 34.96 63.81 -4.25
CA LYS A 7 34.49 62.43 -4.02
C LYS A 7 33.20 62.50 -3.18
N GLN A 8 32.12 61.89 -3.66
CA GLN A 8 30.88 61.72 -2.90
C GLN A 8 30.89 60.35 -2.20
N GLN A 9 30.74 60.36 -0.87
CA GLN A 9 30.24 59.24 -0.05
C GLN A 9 28.82 59.62 0.41
N PRO A 10 27.83 58.72 0.40
CA PRO A 10 26.59 58.95 1.11
C PRO A 10 26.69 58.57 2.61
N PRO A 11 25.92 59.23 3.50
CA PRO A 11 26.12 59.20 4.93
C PRO A 11 25.43 58.03 5.66
N GLN A 12 25.89 57.85 6.89
CA GLN A 12 25.61 56.85 7.91
C GLN A 12 24.12 56.73 8.28
N SER A 13 23.64 55.49 8.44
CA SER A 13 22.36 55.16 9.06
C SER A 13 22.53 55.09 10.58
N THR A 14 21.67 55.80 11.31
CA THR A 14 21.51 55.69 12.76
C THR A 14 20.48 54.61 13.11
N ASP A 15 20.77 53.91 14.19
CA ASP A 15 20.03 52.80 14.78
C ASP A 15 18.59 53.13 15.18
N SER A 16 17.69 52.15 15.01
CA SER A 16 16.76 51.79 16.09
C SER A 16 16.36 50.32 15.97
N ILE A 17 16.82 49.54 16.95
CA ILE A 17 16.55 48.12 17.16
C ILE A 17 15.08 47.94 17.56
N ARG A 18 14.31 47.17 16.77
CA ARG A 18 13.11 46.46 17.22
C ARG A 18 13.32 44.97 17.01
N GLN A 19 13.68 44.26 18.08
CA GLN A 19 13.61 42.80 18.12
C GLN A 19 12.14 42.37 18.04
N SER A 20 11.68 41.94 16.86
CA SER A 20 10.44 41.19 16.75
C SER A 20 10.72 39.72 17.10
N ARG A 21 10.23 39.29 18.27
CA ARG A 21 10.21 37.88 18.63
C ARG A 21 9.25 37.17 17.70
N SER A 22 9.75 36.27 16.86
CA SER A 22 8.94 35.34 16.09
C SER A 22 8.25 34.33 17.02
N PRO A 23 6.97 34.00 16.82
CA PRO A 23 6.27 33.04 17.66
C PRO A 23 6.81 31.64 17.37
N LYS A 24 7.43 31.00 18.39
CA LYS A 24 7.75 29.58 18.36
C LYS A 24 6.50 28.80 18.78
N LEU A 25 5.85 28.12 17.84
CA LEU A 25 4.79 27.17 18.17
C LEU A 25 5.42 25.84 18.61
N SER A 26 5.14 25.41 19.84
CA SER A 26 5.50 24.08 20.36
C SER A 26 4.25 23.28 20.67
N VAL A 27 4.17 22.04 20.17
CA VAL A 27 3.10 21.08 20.52
C VAL A 27 3.70 20.02 21.44
N THR A 28 3.17 19.89 22.67
CA THR A 28 3.57 18.88 23.65
C THR A 28 2.48 17.82 23.75
N LEU A 29 2.85 16.54 23.78
CA LEU A 29 1.97 15.39 24.01
C LEU A 29 2.48 14.64 25.23
N ASP A 30 1.70 14.65 26.32
CA ASP A 30 2.01 13.88 27.54
C ASP A 30 1.21 12.58 27.54
N LEU A 31 1.89 11.43 27.65
CA LEU A 31 1.27 10.12 27.83
C LEU A 31 1.73 9.53 29.16
N VAL A 32 0.77 9.30 30.07
CA VAL A 32 0.99 8.71 31.40
C VAL A 32 1.13 7.19 31.27
N ASN A 33 2.23 6.66 31.80
CA ASN A 33 2.59 5.25 31.73
C ASN A 33 1.92 4.47 32.88
N LYS A 34 1.15 3.42 32.59
CA LYS A 34 0.77 2.40 33.58
C LYS A 34 1.45 1.09 33.22
N SER A 35 2.26 0.59 34.16
CA SER A 35 3.08 -0.62 34.05
C SER A 35 2.29 -1.86 33.65
N THR A 36 2.79 -2.61 32.67
CA THR A 36 2.30 -3.93 32.26
C THR A 36 3.07 -5.07 32.93
N PRO A 37 2.45 -6.20 33.27
CA PRO A 37 3.13 -7.44 33.61
C PRO A 37 3.45 -8.27 32.35
N SER A 38 4.37 -9.22 32.53
CA SER A 38 5.06 -10.07 31.54
C SER A 38 4.18 -10.82 30.54
N PRO A 39 4.69 -11.15 29.33
CA PRO A 39 3.92 -11.83 28.28
C PRO A 39 3.78 -13.35 28.52
N PRO A 40 2.60 -13.96 28.29
CA PRO A 40 2.46 -15.41 28.27
C PRO A 40 2.82 -16.03 26.90
N ARG A 41 3.19 -17.32 26.93
CA ARG A 41 3.61 -18.15 25.78
C ARG A 41 2.46 -18.42 24.77
N VAL A 42 2.85 -18.66 23.52
CA VAL A 42 2.05 -18.61 22.28
C VAL A 42 0.90 -19.63 22.13
N ASP A 43 0.79 -20.65 22.99
CA ASP A 43 -0.17 -21.74 22.72
C ASP A 43 -1.55 -21.63 23.41
N GLY A 44 -1.88 -20.50 24.06
CA GLY A 44 -3.16 -20.31 24.77
C GLY A 44 -4.15 -19.29 24.17
N ILE A 45 -3.79 -18.60 23.09
CA ILE A 45 -4.49 -17.35 22.67
C ILE A 45 -5.84 -17.60 21.94
N ARG A 46 -6.18 -18.84 21.58
CA ARG A 46 -7.39 -19.14 20.80
C ARG A 46 -8.71 -19.04 21.57
N SER A 47 -8.75 -19.19 22.90
CA SER A 47 -10.03 -19.35 23.61
C SER A 47 -10.48 -18.19 24.49
N LEU A 48 -9.57 -17.30 24.92
CA LEU A 48 -9.93 -16.23 25.88
C LEU A 48 -10.29 -14.90 25.20
N LEU A 49 -9.67 -14.57 24.06
CA LEU A 49 -9.95 -13.31 23.33
C LEU A 49 -11.28 -13.31 22.57
N SER A 50 -11.90 -14.47 22.38
CA SER A 50 -13.16 -14.61 21.64
C SER A 50 -14.40 -14.18 22.43
N ARG A 51 -14.34 -14.00 23.76
CA ARG A 51 -15.50 -13.54 24.56
C ARG A 51 -15.51 -12.02 24.79
N GLU A 52 -14.37 -11.43 25.12
CA GLU A 52 -14.29 -9.99 25.43
C GLU A 52 -14.40 -9.11 24.18
N ILE A 53 -13.93 -9.58 23.02
CA ILE A 53 -14.04 -8.85 21.76
C ILE A 53 -15.49 -8.78 21.27
N TYR A 54 -16.32 -9.79 21.49
CA TYR A 54 -17.74 -9.74 21.10
C TYR A 54 -18.54 -8.71 21.93
N SER A 55 -18.24 -8.56 23.22
CA SER A 55 -18.93 -7.62 24.11
C SER A 55 -18.65 -6.15 23.77
N LEU A 56 -17.41 -5.79 23.39
CA LEU A 56 -17.07 -4.41 23.01
C LEU A 56 -17.63 -3.99 21.64
N HIS A 57 -17.85 -4.92 20.71
CA HIS A 57 -18.38 -4.60 19.38
C HIS A 57 -19.86 -4.21 19.40
N GLU A 58 -20.65 -4.71 20.35
CA GLU A 58 -22.06 -4.30 20.49
C GLU A 58 -22.22 -2.86 21.01
N HIS A 59 -21.34 -2.39 21.88
CA HIS A 59 -21.44 -1.04 22.45
C HIS A 59 -21.05 0.07 21.47
N ILE A 60 -20.12 -0.18 20.54
CA ILE A 60 -19.70 0.83 19.54
C ILE A 60 -20.72 0.94 18.38
N ALA A 61 -21.51 -0.10 18.12
CA ALA A 61 -22.57 -0.06 17.11
C ALA A 61 -23.77 0.82 17.51
N GLN A 62 -23.92 1.14 18.80
CA GLN A 62 -25.07 1.88 19.34
C GLN A 62 -24.86 3.40 19.45
N SER A 63 -23.64 3.91 19.22
CA SER A 63 -23.35 5.35 19.26
C SER A 63 -22.95 5.86 17.87
N SER A 64 -23.93 6.14 17.02
CA SER A 64 -23.76 6.94 15.80
C SER A 64 -25.00 7.83 15.57
N PRO A 65 -24.84 9.04 15.00
CA PRO A 65 -25.92 10.03 14.95
C PRO A 65 -27.07 9.56 14.07
N SER A 66 -28.29 9.96 14.42
CA SER A 66 -29.54 9.66 13.70
C SER A 66 -29.42 9.96 12.20
N VAL A 67 -29.30 8.90 11.39
CA VAL A 67 -29.32 8.96 9.93
C VAL A 67 -30.76 9.16 9.48
N GLY A 68 -31.00 10.21 8.70
CA GLY A 68 -32.28 10.46 8.05
C GLY A 68 -32.75 9.26 7.20
N SER A 69 -34.04 8.95 7.32
CA SER A 69 -34.87 8.02 6.53
C SER A 69 -34.14 6.91 5.77
N VAL A 70 -34.26 5.69 6.29
CA VAL A 70 -33.96 4.44 5.57
C VAL A 70 -34.73 4.43 4.24
N PRO A 71 -34.06 4.27 3.09
CA PRO A 71 -34.73 4.25 1.80
C PRO A 71 -35.63 3.00 1.65
N PRO A 72 -36.68 3.06 0.81
CA PRO A 72 -37.62 1.94 0.62
C PRO A 72 -36.92 0.65 0.14
N VAL A 73 -37.48 -0.48 0.56
CA VAL A 73 -36.95 -1.86 0.50
C VAL A 73 -36.56 -2.35 -0.92
N ASP A 74 -36.96 -1.67 -2.00
CA ASP A 74 -36.74 -2.12 -3.38
C ASP A 74 -35.57 -1.47 -4.13
N ARG A 75 -34.76 -0.62 -3.49
CA ARG A 75 -33.61 0.01 -4.15
C ARG A 75 -32.30 -0.24 -3.41
N LYS A 76 -31.36 -0.90 -4.09
CA LYS A 76 -29.97 -0.98 -3.64
C LYS A 76 -29.36 0.42 -3.53
N PHE A 77 -28.49 0.60 -2.55
CA PHE A 77 -27.70 1.81 -2.34
C PHE A 77 -26.94 2.20 -3.61
N SER A 78 -27.05 3.46 -3.99
CA SER A 78 -26.24 4.08 -5.04
C SER A 78 -25.43 5.20 -4.41
N ASP A 79 -24.13 5.22 -4.69
CA ASP A 79 -23.20 6.18 -4.11
C ASP A 79 -23.29 7.54 -4.82
N PRO A 80 -23.82 8.61 -4.18
CA PRO A 80 -23.99 9.90 -4.83
C PRO A 80 -22.65 10.60 -5.14
N ASP A 81 -21.57 10.24 -4.42
CA ASP A 81 -20.27 10.90 -4.57
C ASP A 81 -19.35 10.20 -5.57
N PHE A 82 -19.74 9.02 -6.06
CA PHE A 82 -18.94 8.21 -6.99
C PHE A 82 -19.84 7.38 -7.91
N LEU A 83 -20.56 8.11 -8.77
CA LEU A 83 -21.56 7.54 -9.67
C LEU A 83 -20.93 6.61 -10.74
N PRO A 84 -21.67 5.64 -11.27
CA PRO A 84 -21.20 4.72 -12.31
C PRO A 84 -21.13 5.40 -13.69
N THR A 85 -20.29 6.43 -13.82
CA THR A 85 -20.15 7.26 -15.02
C THR A 85 -18.72 7.23 -15.54
N PRO A 86 -18.46 7.73 -16.77
CA PRO A 86 -17.10 7.84 -17.31
C PRO A 86 -16.14 8.66 -16.42
N GLU A 87 -16.63 9.65 -15.68
CA GLU A 87 -15.83 10.51 -14.80
C GLU A 87 -15.20 9.74 -13.64
N SER A 88 -15.92 8.74 -13.10
CA SER A 88 -15.41 7.81 -12.09
C SER A 88 -14.36 6.86 -12.64
N ILE A 89 -14.31 6.65 -13.96
CA ILE A 89 -13.24 5.91 -14.63
C ILE A 89 -12.03 6.83 -14.83
N ALA A 90 -12.21 7.97 -15.50
CA ALA A 90 -11.20 8.96 -15.78
C ALA A 90 -11.82 10.36 -15.74
N ARG A 91 -11.25 11.29 -14.97
CA ARG A 91 -11.72 12.68 -14.96
C ARG A 91 -11.32 13.35 -16.28
N GLY A 92 -12.08 14.35 -16.72
CA GLY A 92 -11.79 15.06 -17.97
C GLY A 92 -10.59 16.01 -17.92
N ASP A 93 -9.73 15.92 -16.89
CA ASP A 93 -8.56 16.81 -16.74
C ASP A 93 -7.39 16.36 -17.64
N GLU A 94 -6.47 17.28 -17.96
CA GLU A 94 -5.38 17.03 -18.91
C GLU A 94 -4.52 15.80 -18.55
N GLY A 95 -4.45 15.44 -17.27
CA GLY A 95 -3.71 14.27 -16.77
C GLY A 95 -4.41 12.92 -16.99
N THR A 96 -5.76 12.88 -16.98
CA THR A 96 -6.51 11.63 -17.14
C THR A 96 -7.34 11.54 -18.43
N ALA A 97 -7.50 12.63 -19.20
CA ALA A 97 -8.20 12.65 -20.49
C ALA A 97 -7.51 11.78 -21.57
N PHE A 98 -6.19 11.91 -21.74
CA PHE A 98 -5.42 11.09 -22.71
C PHE A 98 -5.45 9.59 -22.35
N LEU A 99 -5.47 9.29 -21.04
CA LEU A 99 -5.61 7.92 -20.54
C LEU A 99 -7.05 7.41 -20.68
N GLY A 100 -8.03 8.30 -20.49
CA GLY A 100 -9.46 8.08 -20.71
C GLY A 100 -9.71 7.54 -22.10
N VAL A 101 -9.16 8.16 -23.16
CA VAL A 101 -9.34 7.69 -24.55
C VAL A 101 -8.81 6.25 -24.76
N LYS A 102 -7.73 5.85 -24.10
CA LYS A 102 -7.16 4.48 -24.20
C LYS A 102 -7.97 3.41 -23.43
N TYR A 103 -8.73 3.81 -22.40
CA TYR A 103 -9.50 2.90 -21.52
C TYR A 103 -11.02 3.00 -21.65
N GLN A 104 -11.55 4.10 -22.20
CA GLN A 104 -12.98 4.33 -22.44
C GLN A 104 -13.55 3.33 -23.47
N GLY A 105 -12.73 2.75 -24.34
CA GLY A 105 -13.14 1.62 -25.18
C GLY A 105 -13.23 0.26 -24.46
N ARG A 106 -12.89 0.18 -23.16
CA ARG A 106 -12.79 -1.10 -22.43
C ARG A 106 -13.84 -1.28 -21.35
N VAL A 107 -14.32 -0.20 -20.74
CA VAL A 107 -15.47 -0.22 -19.83
C VAL A 107 -16.71 0.03 -20.65
N ALA A 108 -17.54 -0.99 -20.83
CA ALA A 108 -18.76 -0.89 -21.62
C ALA A 108 -19.96 -0.42 -20.78
N ARG A 109 -19.99 -0.80 -19.51
CA ARG A 109 -21.08 -0.51 -18.57
C ARG A 109 -20.63 -0.79 -17.13
N TRP A 110 -21.50 -0.45 -16.18
CA TRP A 110 -21.33 -0.82 -14.77
C TRP A 110 -22.42 -1.82 -14.37
N LEU A 111 -22.05 -2.87 -13.65
CA LEU A 111 -22.98 -3.90 -13.20
C LEU A 111 -22.80 -4.19 -11.71
N ARG A 112 -23.92 -4.54 -11.06
CA ARG A 112 -23.93 -5.14 -9.71
C ARG A 112 -23.40 -6.58 -9.77
N PRO A 113 -22.87 -7.14 -8.67
CA PRO A 113 -22.23 -8.44 -8.66
C PRO A 113 -23.08 -9.59 -9.21
N GLU A 114 -24.40 -9.56 -9.03
CA GLU A 114 -25.32 -10.60 -9.54
C GLU A 114 -25.40 -10.65 -11.06
N ARG A 115 -25.10 -9.54 -11.74
CA ARG A 115 -25.19 -9.42 -13.20
C ARG A 115 -23.83 -9.58 -13.89
N ILE A 116 -22.76 -9.72 -13.12
CA ILE A 116 -21.40 -9.91 -13.64
C ILE A 116 -21.23 -11.35 -14.13
N ARG A 117 -20.56 -11.51 -15.28
CA ARG A 117 -20.16 -12.82 -15.79
C ARG A 117 -18.88 -13.28 -15.08
N TRP A 118 -19.04 -14.25 -14.19
CA TRP A 118 -17.96 -14.94 -13.48
C TRP A 118 -17.36 -16.08 -14.32
N SER A 119 -16.17 -16.57 -13.95
CA SER A 119 -15.53 -17.69 -14.66
C SER A 119 -16.28 -19.01 -14.43
N SER A 120 -15.97 -20.03 -15.22
CA SER A 120 -16.60 -21.35 -15.07
C SER A 120 -16.26 -22.00 -13.74
N GLU A 121 -15.02 -21.83 -13.26
CA GLU A 121 -14.53 -22.34 -11.97
C GLU A 121 -15.24 -21.67 -10.79
N ASP A 122 -15.70 -20.43 -10.99
CA ASP A 122 -16.38 -19.64 -9.97
C ASP A 122 -17.86 -20.03 -9.80
N LYS A 123 -18.45 -20.80 -10.72
CA LYS A 123 -19.89 -21.13 -10.70
C LYS A 123 -20.33 -21.84 -9.43
N GLN A 124 -19.47 -22.67 -8.85
CA GLN A 124 -19.71 -23.43 -7.61
C GLN A 124 -19.79 -22.55 -6.35
N TYR A 125 -19.35 -21.30 -6.41
CA TYR A 125 -19.34 -20.40 -5.25
C TYR A 125 -20.51 -19.43 -5.26
N SER A 126 -20.96 -19.04 -4.08
CA SER A 126 -21.90 -17.94 -3.88
C SER A 126 -21.16 -16.60 -3.81
N LEU A 127 -21.85 -15.50 -4.12
CA LEU A 127 -21.29 -14.15 -3.94
C LEU A 127 -20.96 -13.92 -2.47
N ALA A 128 -19.74 -13.44 -2.22
CA ALA A 128 -19.28 -13.12 -0.88
C ALA A 128 -18.30 -11.95 -0.93
N VAL A 129 -18.18 -11.20 0.17
CA VAL A 129 -17.03 -10.30 0.31
C VAL A 129 -15.76 -11.13 0.47
N PHE A 130 -15.81 -12.13 1.35
CA PHE A 130 -14.73 -13.06 1.64
C PHE A 130 -15.19 -14.50 1.50
N ASN A 131 -14.37 -15.33 0.84
CA ASN A 131 -14.56 -16.76 0.73
C ASN A 131 -13.19 -17.43 0.82
N GLN A 132 -12.69 -17.56 2.06
CA GLN A 132 -11.33 -17.96 2.39
C GLN A 132 -10.30 -17.18 1.56
N PRO A 133 -10.15 -15.86 1.84
CA PRO A 133 -9.32 -14.97 1.04
C PRO A 133 -7.91 -15.52 1.00
N HIS A 134 -7.44 -15.80 -0.21
CA HIS A 134 -6.06 -16.18 -0.44
C HIS A 134 -5.46 -15.19 -1.43
N PRO A 135 -4.19 -14.81 -1.30
CA PRO A 135 -3.61 -13.85 -2.24
C PRO A 135 -3.62 -14.33 -3.70
N LYS A 136 -3.69 -15.66 -3.93
CA LYS A 136 -3.79 -16.26 -5.29
C LYS A 136 -5.17 -16.05 -5.92
N ASP A 137 -6.13 -15.61 -5.13
CA ASP A 137 -7.46 -15.29 -5.61
C ASP A 137 -7.47 -13.89 -6.22
N ILE A 138 -6.57 -12.98 -5.82
CA ILE A 138 -6.50 -11.62 -6.34
C ILE A 138 -5.87 -11.64 -7.73
N ILE A 139 -6.55 -11.03 -8.68
CA ILE A 139 -6.09 -10.91 -10.06
C ILE A 139 -6.12 -9.43 -10.43
N GLN A 140 -4.98 -8.90 -10.88
CA GLN A 140 -4.92 -7.54 -11.41
C GLN A 140 -5.78 -7.44 -12.67
N GLY A 141 -6.54 -6.34 -12.77
CA GLY A 141 -7.26 -6.01 -13.99
C GLY A 141 -6.39 -5.31 -15.02
N ARG A 142 -7.03 -4.54 -15.89
CA ARG A 142 -6.34 -3.80 -16.95
C ARG A 142 -5.68 -2.51 -16.47
N LEU A 143 -5.87 -2.10 -15.22
CA LEU A 143 -5.31 -0.87 -14.66
C LEU A 143 -3.86 -1.07 -14.23
N GLY A 144 -3.02 -0.06 -14.47
CA GLY A 144 -1.61 -0.04 -14.08
C GLY A 144 -1.40 0.30 -12.60
N ASN A 145 -2.12 -0.35 -11.70
CA ASN A 145 -2.08 -0.14 -10.25
C ASN A 145 -1.47 -1.35 -9.50
N CYS A 146 -0.49 -2.02 -10.10
CA CYS A 146 0.20 -3.17 -9.53
C CYS A 146 0.73 -2.92 -8.10
N TRP A 147 1.11 -1.68 -7.79
CA TRP A 147 1.51 -1.23 -6.44
C TRP A 147 0.43 -1.52 -5.38
N LEU A 148 -0.85 -1.30 -5.71
CA LEU A 148 -1.99 -1.61 -4.85
C LEU A 148 -2.22 -3.12 -4.79
N ILE A 149 -2.20 -3.81 -5.94
CA ILE A 149 -2.49 -5.25 -6.01
C ILE A 149 -1.43 -6.08 -5.27
N ALA A 150 -0.16 -5.69 -5.37
CA ALA A 150 0.94 -6.30 -4.60
C ALA A 150 0.72 -6.11 -3.09
N ALA A 151 0.39 -4.89 -2.66
CA ALA A 151 0.08 -4.61 -1.25
C ALA A 151 -1.15 -5.39 -0.76
N LEU A 152 -2.23 -5.44 -1.57
CA LEU A 152 -3.44 -6.19 -1.27
C LEU A 152 -3.16 -7.71 -1.16
N SER A 153 -2.30 -8.23 -2.03
CA SER A 153 -1.86 -9.62 -1.99
C SER A 153 -1.10 -9.94 -0.70
N LEU A 154 -0.25 -9.03 -0.22
CA LEU A 154 0.45 -9.22 1.04
C LEU A 154 -0.48 -9.21 2.24
N ILE A 155 -1.41 -8.24 2.34
CA ILE A 155 -2.31 -8.21 3.49
C ILE A 155 -3.30 -9.39 3.49
N ALA A 156 -3.56 -10.01 2.33
CA ALA A 156 -4.36 -11.23 2.26
C ALA A 156 -3.64 -12.47 2.84
N GLU A 157 -2.30 -12.45 2.99
CA GLU A 157 -1.58 -13.45 3.83
C GLU A 157 -1.77 -13.19 5.33
N VAL A 158 -2.24 -11.99 5.72
CA VAL A 158 -2.42 -11.58 7.12
C VAL A 158 -3.89 -11.17 7.34
N PRO A 159 -4.82 -12.13 7.51
CA PRO A 159 -6.27 -11.87 7.55
C PRO A 159 -6.69 -10.76 8.51
N GLN A 160 -5.98 -10.58 9.63
CA GLN A 160 -6.26 -9.52 10.61
C GLN A 160 -6.12 -8.11 10.02
N ILE A 161 -5.18 -7.89 9.11
CA ILE A 161 -5.02 -6.60 8.43
C ILE A 161 -6.13 -6.44 7.38
N LEU A 162 -6.37 -7.47 6.56
CA LEU A 162 -7.42 -7.44 5.55
C LEU A 162 -8.81 -7.17 6.15
N TYR A 163 -9.13 -7.77 7.30
CA TYR A 163 -10.40 -7.57 8.01
C TYR A 163 -10.50 -6.23 8.73
N LYS A 164 -9.38 -5.53 8.99
CA LYS A 164 -9.38 -4.13 9.46
C LYS A 164 -9.68 -3.17 8.30
N VAL A 165 -9.21 -3.49 7.09
CA VAL A 165 -9.48 -2.71 5.87
C VAL A 165 -10.94 -2.86 5.44
N MET A 166 -11.47 -4.08 5.37
CA MET A 166 -12.86 -4.29 4.95
C MET A 166 -13.82 -4.29 6.14
N ILE A 167 -14.60 -3.21 6.32
CA ILE A 167 -15.58 -3.11 7.42
C ILE A 167 -16.80 -3.98 7.13
N THR A 168 -17.35 -3.91 5.92
CA THR A 168 -18.46 -4.77 5.52
C THR A 168 -17.93 -6.15 5.13
N LYS A 169 -17.90 -7.08 6.08
CA LYS A 169 -17.26 -8.41 5.91
C LYS A 169 -18.14 -9.45 5.22
N GLN A 170 -19.45 -9.22 5.16
CA GLN A 170 -20.44 -10.12 4.55
C GLN A 170 -20.98 -9.50 3.26
N TYR A 171 -21.49 -10.35 2.38
CA TYR A 171 -22.25 -9.87 1.23
C TYR A 171 -23.42 -9.02 1.70
N ASN A 172 -23.58 -7.82 1.13
CA ASN A 172 -24.67 -6.93 1.49
C ASN A 172 -25.63 -6.79 0.31
N PRO A 173 -26.81 -7.43 0.34
CA PRO A 173 -27.82 -7.32 -0.71
C PRO A 173 -28.31 -5.89 -0.96
N ALA A 174 -28.24 -5.01 0.05
CA ALA A 174 -28.54 -3.60 -0.12
C ALA A 174 -27.49 -2.86 -0.96
N GLY A 175 -26.38 -3.51 -1.36
CA GLY A 175 -25.36 -2.94 -2.23
C GLY A 175 -24.48 -1.89 -1.56
N LEU A 176 -24.48 -1.77 -0.22
CA LEU A 176 -23.72 -0.79 0.55
C LEU A 176 -22.52 -1.44 1.23
N TYR A 177 -21.32 -0.90 0.99
CA TYR A 177 -20.08 -1.41 1.56
C TYR A 177 -19.25 -0.28 2.16
N ARG A 178 -18.53 -0.60 3.24
CA ARG A 178 -17.59 0.30 3.90
C ARG A 178 -16.19 -0.29 3.90
N VAL A 179 -15.23 0.52 3.50
CA VAL A 179 -13.80 0.19 3.46
C VAL A 179 -13.03 1.25 4.24
N ARG A 180 -12.14 0.81 5.11
CA ARG A 180 -11.24 1.67 5.89
C ARG A 180 -9.88 1.75 5.20
N LEU A 181 -9.48 2.95 4.82
CA LEU A 181 -8.21 3.22 4.13
C LEU A 181 -7.44 4.33 4.86
N CYS A 182 -6.12 4.27 4.85
CA CYS A 182 -5.27 5.23 5.51
C CYS A 182 -4.65 6.21 4.50
N ASN A 183 -5.26 7.38 4.32
CA ASN A 183 -4.74 8.37 3.39
C ASN A 183 -3.88 9.39 4.11
N GLN A 184 -2.64 9.55 3.64
CA GLN A 184 -1.62 10.38 4.29
C GLN A 184 -1.53 10.07 5.80
N GLY A 185 -1.64 8.78 6.12
CA GLY A 185 -1.63 8.26 7.46
C GLY A 185 -2.79 8.70 8.35
N ILE A 186 -3.93 9.13 7.81
CA ILE A 186 -5.18 9.28 8.55
C ILE A 186 -6.17 8.23 8.06
N TRP A 187 -6.70 7.44 9.00
CA TRP A 187 -7.74 6.46 8.73
C TRP A 187 -9.06 7.13 8.37
N GLN A 188 -9.62 6.71 7.25
CA GLN A 188 -10.90 7.20 6.72
C GLN A 188 -11.77 6.00 6.35
N VAL A 189 -13.07 6.10 6.63
CA VAL A 189 -14.05 5.10 6.21
C VAL A 189 -14.74 5.60 4.96
N VAL A 190 -14.50 4.90 3.86
CA VAL A 190 -15.10 5.18 2.55
C VAL A 190 -16.33 4.29 2.40
N THR A 191 -17.49 4.91 2.21
CA THR A 191 -18.74 4.21 1.86
C THR A 191 -18.86 4.19 0.34
N ILE A 192 -19.14 3.01 -0.24
CA ILE A 192 -19.30 2.78 -1.68
C ILE A 192 -20.50 1.88 -1.95
N ASP A 193 -21.05 1.97 -3.16
CA ASP A 193 -21.92 0.94 -3.69
C ASP A 193 -21.15 -0.20 -4.40
N ASP A 194 -21.81 -1.29 -4.78
CA ASP A 194 -21.23 -2.41 -5.52
C ASP A 194 -21.47 -2.38 -7.05
N MET A 195 -21.75 -1.22 -7.64
CA MET A 195 -21.64 -1.07 -9.10
C MET A 195 -20.17 -1.16 -9.51
N LEU A 196 -19.81 -2.12 -10.38
CA LEU A 196 -18.43 -2.32 -10.81
C LEU A 196 -18.26 -2.18 -12.33
N PRO A 197 -17.15 -1.60 -12.82
CA PRO A 197 -16.88 -1.46 -14.26
C PRO A 197 -16.66 -2.81 -14.94
N VAL A 198 -17.41 -3.06 -16.01
CA VAL A 198 -17.32 -4.30 -16.80
C VAL A 198 -17.08 -4.06 -18.28
N SER A 199 -16.51 -5.05 -18.94
CA SER A 199 -16.33 -5.09 -20.39
C SER A 199 -17.65 -5.37 -21.12
N THR A 200 -17.61 -5.35 -22.45
CA THR A 200 -18.75 -5.77 -23.30
C THR A 200 -19.22 -7.19 -22.99
N SER A 201 -18.31 -8.08 -22.56
CA SER A 201 -18.59 -9.45 -22.14
C SER A 201 -19.10 -9.60 -20.69
N ASN A 202 -19.42 -8.49 -20.01
CA ASN A 202 -19.85 -8.43 -18.61
C ASN A 202 -18.80 -8.97 -17.60
N SER A 203 -17.52 -8.97 -17.96
CA SER A 203 -16.44 -9.34 -17.04
C SER A 203 -15.80 -8.09 -16.44
N LEU A 204 -15.36 -8.16 -15.17
CA LEU A 204 -14.67 -7.06 -14.50
C LEU A 204 -13.46 -6.56 -15.32
N VAL A 205 -13.35 -5.24 -15.48
CA VAL A 205 -12.24 -4.61 -16.21
C VAL A 205 -11.03 -4.38 -15.32
N PHE A 206 -11.27 -4.02 -14.06
CA PHE A 206 -10.24 -3.77 -13.06
C PHE A 206 -9.99 -5.03 -12.21
N SER A 207 -9.52 -4.87 -10.97
CA SER A 207 -9.21 -6.02 -10.13
C SER A 207 -10.42 -6.95 -9.96
N ARG A 208 -10.13 -8.24 -9.81
CA ARG A 208 -11.12 -9.26 -9.53
C ARG A 208 -10.56 -10.25 -8.51
N SER A 209 -11.45 -11.00 -7.87
CA SER A 209 -11.07 -12.11 -7.02
C SER A 209 -11.73 -13.40 -7.49
N LYS A 210 -10.98 -14.52 -7.46
CA LYS A 210 -11.53 -15.87 -7.64
C LYS A 210 -12.56 -16.18 -6.54
N LYS A 211 -13.36 -17.21 -6.75
CA LYS A 211 -14.39 -17.73 -5.83
C LYS A 211 -15.53 -16.73 -5.58
N LYS A 212 -15.85 -15.89 -6.57
CA LYS A 212 -16.85 -14.81 -6.48
C LYS A 212 -16.69 -13.87 -5.27
N GLN A 213 -15.43 -13.62 -4.89
CA GLN A 213 -15.10 -12.71 -3.81
C GLN A 213 -15.11 -11.25 -4.27
N LEU A 214 -15.55 -10.33 -3.40
CA LEU A 214 -15.69 -8.91 -3.73
C LEU A 214 -14.66 -8.00 -3.04
N PHE A 215 -13.88 -8.50 -2.08
CA PHE A 215 -12.98 -7.63 -1.31
C PHE A 215 -12.00 -6.84 -2.17
N ALA A 216 -11.34 -7.45 -3.17
CA ALA A 216 -10.37 -6.74 -4.01
C ALA A 216 -11.02 -5.63 -4.86
N PRO A 217 -12.07 -5.91 -5.66
CA PRO A 217 -12.72 -4.85 -6.44
C PRO A 217 -13.35 -3.76 -5.57
N LEU A 218 -13.88 -4.09 -4.38
CA LEU A 218 -14.44 -3.10 -3.46
C LEU A 218 -13.36 -2.21 -2.83
N ILE A 219 -12.23 -2.78 -2.41
CA ILE A 219 -11.10 -2.01 -1.87
C ILE A 219 -10.51 -1.10 -2.95
N GLU A 220 -10.31 -1.62 -4.16
CA GLU A 220 -9.85 -0.83 -5.31
C GLU A 220 -10.82 0.31 -5.64
N LYS A 221 -12.13 0.05 -5.64
CA LYS A 221 -13.16 1.09 -5.86
C LYS A 221 -13.15 2.15 -4.78
N ALA A 222 -13.06 1.77 -3.51
CA ALA A 222 -13.00 2.72 -2.40
C ALA A 222 -11.77 3.63 -2.51
N LEU A 223 -10.63 3.08 -2.92
CA LEU A 223 -9.43 3.86 -3.17
C LEU A 223 -9.59 4.78 -4.39
N ALA A 224 -10.19 4.28 -5.48
CA ALA A 224 -10.51 5.08 -6.67
C ALA A 224 -11.41 6.27 -6.32
N LYS A 225 -12.45 6.06 -5.49
CA LYS A 225 -13.31 7.12 -4.96
C LYS A 225 -12.51 8.16 -4.18
N MET A 226 -11.63 7.71 -3.28
CA MET A 226 -10.80 8.60 -2.47
C MET A 226 -9.83 9.45 -3.30
N HIS A 227 -9.33 8.92 -4.42
CA HIS A 227 -8.48 9.66 -5.38
C HIS A 227 -9.27 10.29 -6.54
N GLY A 228 -10.59 10.12 -6.56
CA GLY A 228 -11.51 10.75 -7.48
C GLY A 228 -11.82 10.00 -8.79
N SER A 229 -11.00 9.03 -9.21
CA SER A 229 -11.29 8.13 -10.34
C SER A 229 -10.41 6.88 -10.31
N TYR A 230 -10.76 5.83 -11.06
CA TYR A 230 -9.90 4.65 -11.22
C TYR A 230 -8.56 4.99 -11.88
N MET A 231 -8.55 5.86 -12.90
CA MET A 231 -7.32 6.24 -13.58
C MET A 231 -6.33 6.99 -12.69
N ALA A 232 -6.82 7.66 -11.63
CA ALA A 232 -5.96 8.28 -10.63
C ALA A 232 -5.10 7.26 -9.84
N LEU A 233 -5.41 5.97 -9.89
CA LEU A 233 -4.63 4.91 -9.24
C LEU A 233 -3.47 4.37 -10.11
N LYS A 234 -3.32 4.85 -11.34
CA LYS A 234 -2.26 4.39 -12.23
C LYS A 234 -0.89 4.86 -11.71
N SER A 235 0.12 3.99 -11.76
CA SER A 235 1.53 4.34 -11.54
C SER A 235 1.87 4.86 -10.13
N GLY A 236 1.26 4.30 -9.09
CA GLY A 236 1.63 4.56 -7.69
C GLY A 236 2.85 3.76 -7.20
N ARG A 237 3.30 4.03 -5.96
CA ARG A 237 4.46 3.37 -5.34
C ARG A 237 4.06 2.26 -4.36
N CYS A 238 4.92 1.26 -4.19
CA CYS A 238 4.62 0.15 -3.28
C CYS A 238 4.45 0.59 -1.82
N ASP A 239 5.22 1.60 -1.37
CA ASP A 239 5.09 2.14 -0.01
C ASP A 239 3.74 2.83 0.21
N GLU A 240 3.21 3.50 -0.80
CA GLU A 240 1.87 4.10 -0.75
C GLU A 240 0.79 3.03 -0.61
N GLY A 241 0.92 1.91 -1.31
CA GLY A 241 -0.02 0.80 -1.24
C GLY A 241 -0.08 0.18 0.15
N LEU A 242 1.10 -0.13 0.70
CA LEU A 242 1.22 -0.67 2.05
C LEU A 242 0.72 0.33 3.09
N GLN A 243 1.13 1.61 3.02
CA GLN A 243 0.65 2.65 3.93
C GLN A 243 -0.86 2.83 3.88
N THR A 244 -1.45 2.80 2.68
CA THR A 244 -2.89 2.95 2.49
C THR A 244 -3.68 1.83 3.17
N LEU A 245 -3.19 0.60 3.08
CA LEU A 245 -3.90 -0.57 3.58
C LEU A 245 -3.57 -0.91 5.04
N THR A 246 -2.40 -0.52 5.53
CA THR A 246 -1.94 -0.89 6.87
C THR A 246 -1.92 0.29 7.84
N GLY A 247 -1.78 1.52 7.34
CA GLY A 247 -1.50 2.70 8.14
C GLY A 247 -0.09 2.74 8.77
N GLU A 248 0.75 1.76 8.47
CA GLU A 248 2.05 1.51 9.11
C GLU A 248 3.19 2.23 8.37
N PRO A 249 4.31 2.52 9.05
CA PRO A 249 5.42 3.21 8.43
C PRO A 249 6.14 2.28 7.46
N CYS A 250 6.56 2.85 6.34
CA CYS A 250 7.30 2.16 5.30
C CYS A 250 8.69 2.78 5.13
N GLU A 251 9.69 1.93 5.06
CA GLU A 251 11.08 2.26 4.75
C GLU A 251 11.43 1.74 3.36
N VAL A 252 12.11 2.55 2.55
CA VAL A 252 12.49 2.18 1.18
C VAL A 252 14.00 2.11 1.09
N LEU A 253 14.53 0.90 0.87
CA LEU A 253 15.94 0.62 0.71
C LEU A 253 16.25 0.49 -0.78
N PHE A 254 16.92 1.49 -1.35
CA PHE A 254 17.27 1.49 -2.77
C PHE A 254 18.40 0.49 -3.05
N LEU A 255 18.17 -0.40 -4.02
CA LEU A 255 19.16 -1.43 -4.43
C LEU A 255 20.17 -0.88 -5.45
N ARG A 256 19.92 0.33 -5.95
CA ARG A 256 20.77 1.01 -6.93
C ARG A 256 20.84 2.50 -6.61
N SER A 257 21.92 3.11 -7.05
CA SER A 257 22.09 4.55 -7.05
C SER A 257 22.44 5.02 -8.46
N SER A 258 21.95 6.20 -8.84
CA SER A 258 22.41 6.91 -10.03
C SER A 258 23.76 7.59 -9.80
N ASP A 259 24.12 7.83 -8.54
CA ASP A 259 25.38 8.42 -8.11
C ASP A 259 26.42 7.31 -7.88
N PRO A 260 27.50 7.23 -8.68
CA PRO A 260 28.53 6.20 -8.58
C PRO A 260 29.27 6.18 -7.23
N GLU A 261 29.31 7.31 -6.51
CA GLU A 261 29.99 7.44 -5.22
C GLU A 261 29.10 6.96 -4.07
N LYS A 262 27.78 6.95 -4.25
CA LYS A 262 26.78 6.53 -3.25
C LYS A 262 26.22 5.15 -3.57
N LYS A 263 27.08 4.14 -3.69
CA LYS A 263 26.62 2.76 -3.90
C LYS A 263 25.93 2.25 -2.63
N PRO A 264 24.74 1.63 -2.76
CA PRO A 264 24.06 1.04 -1.61
C PRO A 264 24.85 -0.16 -1.07
N ASP A 265 24.91 -0.28 0.25
CA ASP A 265 25.46 -1.47 0.91
C ASP A 265 24.45 -2.61 0.84
N LEU A 266 24.63 -3.49 -0.15
CA LEU A 266 23.76 -4.65 -0.37
C LEU A 266 23.82 -5.68 0.77
N ASN A 267 24.90 -5.71 1.57
CA ASN A 267 24.98 -6.60 2.72
C ASN A 267 24.16 -6.05 3.89
N GLN A 268 24.19 -4.73 4.10
CA GLN A 268 23.32 -4.08 5.07
C GLN A 268 21.85 -4.23 4.69
N ILE A 269 21.50 -4.03 3.42
CA ILE A 269 20.11 -4.22 2.95
C ILE A 269 19.66 -5.68 3.15
N TRP A 270 20.53 -6.66 2.84
CA TRP A 270 20.25 -8.06 3.10
C TRP A 270 19.98 -8.34 4.59
N ALA A 271 20.80 -7.79 5.48
CA ALA A 271 20.59 -7.91 6.92
C ALA A 271 19.24 -7.31 7.35
N SER A 272 18.87 -6.14 6.83
CA SER A 272 17.57 -5.51 7.08
C SER A 272 16.39 -6.37 6.59
N ILE A 273 16.54 -7.08 5.46
CA ILE A 273 15.51 -8.01 4.96
C ILE A 273 15.35 -9.20 5.90
N LEU A 274 16.45 -9.80 6.37
CA LEU A 274 16.41 -10.92 7.33
C LEU A 274 15.80 -10.51 8.67
N GLU A 275 16.16 -9.33 9.18
CA GLU A 275 15.57 -8.77 10.40
C GLU A 275 14.07 -8.52 10.23
N SER A 276 13.68 -7.92 9.10
CA SER A 276 12.27 -7.63 8.78
C SER A 276 11.45 -8.90 8.69
N ARG A 277 12.00 -9.94 8.04
CA ARG A 277 11.40 -11.27 8.01
C ARG A 277 11.21 -11.85 9.41
N ALA A 278 12.23 -11.78 10.27
CA ALA A 278 12.15 -12.31 11.64
C ALA A 278 11.07 -11.60 12.48
N LYS A 279 10.82 -10.31 12.20
CA LYS A 279 9.75 -9.52 12.82
C LYS A 279 8.37 -9.70 12.18
N GLY A 280 8.27 -10.46 11.08
CA GLY A 280 7.01 -10.63 10.34
C GLY A 280 6.57 -9.39 9.57
N TYR A 281 7.49 -8.48 9.24
CA TYR A 281 7.19 -7.27 8.46
C TYR A 281 6.87 -7.61 7.00
N LEU A 282 5.97 -6.83 6.40
CA LEU A 282 5.58 -7.00 5.01
C LEU A 282 6.60 -6.32 4.10
N MET A 283 6.93 -6.95 2.98
CA MET A 283 7.96 -6.46 2.07
C MET A 283 7.54 -6.53 0.61
N THR A 284 7.83 -5.49 -0.15
CA THR A 284 7.63 -5.44 -1.61
C THR A 284 8.90 -4.99 -2.31
N CYS A 285 9.03 -5.32 -3.59
CA CYS A 285 10.13 -4.89 -4.42
C CYS A 285 9.63 -4.53 -5.83
N PRO A 286 9.67 -3.25 -6.24
CA PRO A 286 9.41 -2.87 -7.61
C PRO A 286 10.49 -3.44 -8.55
N CYS A 287 10.05 -4.20 -9.54
CA CYS A 287 10.84 -4.72 -10.65
C CYS A 287 10.92 -3.64 -11.73
N SER A 288 12.01 -2.88 -11.72
CA SER A 288 12.27 -1.86 -12.74
C SER A 288 13.76 -1.60 -12.83
N ASN A 289 14.27 -1.64 -14.05
CA ASN A 289 15.63 -1.25 -14.39
C ASN A 289 15.64 -0.73 -15.82
N LYS A 290 15.74 0.60 -15.97
CA LYS A 290 15.75 1.27 -17.28
C LYS A 290 16.92 0.88 -18.18
N ARG A 291 17.94 0.20 -17.65
CA ARG A 291 19.07 -0.33 -18.44
C ARG A 291 18.70 -1.59 -19.23
N PHE A 292 17.60 -2.25 -18.90
CA PHE A 292 17.16 -3.48 -19.57
C PHE A 292 15.89 -3.21 -20.38
N SER A 293 15.82 -3.80 -21.57
CA SER A 293 14.59 -3.81 -22.36
C SER A 293 13.57 -4.79 -21.78
N GLU A 294 12.30 -4.59 -22.11
CA GLU A 294 11.20 -5.49 -21.74
C GLU A 294 11.47 -6.95 -22.19
N GLN A 295 12.17 -7.15 -23.32
CA GLN A 295 12.54 -8.49 -23.77
C GLN A 295 13.50 -9.21 -22.81
N ILE A 296 14.40 -8.47 -22.14
CA ILE A 296 15.31 -9.06 -21.15
C ILE A 296 14.52 -9.52 -19.93
N PHE A 297 13.60 -8.70 -19.42
CA PHE A 297 12.72 -9.08 -18.31
C PHE A 297 11.90 -10.32 -18.67
N SER A 298 11.24 -10.31 -19.83
CA SER A 298 10.41 -11.43 -20.30
C SER A 298 11.20 -12.73 -20.48
N ARG A 299 12.43 -12.67 -21.02
CA ARG A 299 13.34 -13.83 -21.11
C ARG A 299 13.69 -14.41 -19.74
N MET A 300 13.86 -13.55 -18.74
CA MET A 300 14.11 -13.96 -17.35
C MET A 300 12.83 -14.34 -16.59
N GLY A 301 11.65 -14.24 -17.22
CA GLY A 301 10.36 -14.54 -16.61
C GLY A 301 9.88 -13.47 -15.63
N LEU A 302 10.37 -12.24 -15.75
CA LEU A 302 9.97 -11.09 -14.94
C LEU A 302 9.15 -10.11 -15.77
N GLU A 303 8.34 -9.30 -15.08
CA GLU A 303 7.60 -8.18 -15.65
C GLU A 303 8.29 -6.87 -15.25
N SER A 304 8.58 -6.01 -16.23
CA SER A 304 9.15 -4.68 -15.99
C SER A 304 8.09 -3.69 -15.52
N ASP A 305 8.52 -2.68 -14.76
CA ASP A 305 7.67 -1.64 -14.16
C ASP A 305 6.49 -2.22 -13.37
N HIS A 306 6.79 -3.30 -12.64
CA HIS A 306 5.81 -4.11 -11.93
C HIS A 306 6.19 -4.30 -10.45
N ALA A 307 5.20 -4.35 -9.57
CA ALA A 307 5.41 -4.53 -8.13
C ALA A 307 5.36 -6.01 -7.76
N TYR A 308 6.42 -6.51 -7.13
CA TYR A 308 6.47 -7.87 -6.58
C TYR A 308 6.42 -7.83 -5.04
N SER A 309 5.99 -8.94 -4.44
CA SER A 309 6.06 -9.13 -2.99
C SER A 309 7.25 -10.01 -2.62
N ILE A 310 7.94 -9.70 -1.51
CA ILE A 310 8.94 -10.58 -0.91
C ILE A 310 8.24 -11.38 0.18
N LEU A 311 8.13 -12.70 -0.03
CA LEU A 311 7.43 -13.62 0.88
C LEU A 311 8.35 -14.25 1.91
N ASP A 312 9.62 -14.46 1.55
CA ASP A 312 10.60 -15.13 2.40
C ASP A 312 12.02 -14.73 1.98
N ALA A 313 12.96 -14.81 2.91
CA ALA A 313 14.38 -14.60 2.66
C ALA A 313 15.18 -15.56 3.55
N ARG A 314 16.11 -16.31 2.97
CA ARG A 314 16.88 -17.32 3.70
C ARG A 314 18.33 -17.30 3.29
N GLN A 315 19.19 -17.53 4.28
CA GLN A 315 20.58 -17.87 4.04
C GLN A 315 20.77 -19.36 4.29
N VAL A 316 21.22 -20.08 3.27
CA VAL A 316 21.45 -21.53 3.32
C VAL A 316 22.87 -21.77 2.85
N ASN A 317 23.73 -22.24 3.77
CA ASN A 317 25.18 -22.26 3.57
C ASN A 317 25.68 -20.86 3.16
N SER A 318 26.43 -20.76 2.07
CA SER A 318 26.92 -19.49 1.52
C SER A 318 25.97 -18.83 0.51
N GLN A 319 24.73 -19.33 0.35
CA GLN A 319 23.77 -18.82 -0.63
C GLN A 319 22.68 -17.99 0.04
N ARG A 320 22.39 -16.80 -0.52
CA ARG A 320 21.33 -15.90 -0.07
C ARG A 320 20.17 -15.98 -1.06
N LEU A 321 19.00 -16.35 -0.57
CA LEU A 321 17.82 -16.65 -1.38
C LEU A 321 16.66 -15.75 -0.99
N VAL A 322 15.98 -15.17 -1.98
CA VAL A 322 14.72 -14.44 -1.78
C VAL A 322 13.60 -15.16 -2.49
N ARG A 323 12.45 -15.27 -1.82
CA ARG A 323 11.22 -15.79 -2.39
C ARG A 323 10.32 -14.63 -2.75
N LEU A 324 10.03 -14.50 -4.03
CA LEU A 324 9.22 -13.43 -4.57
C LEU A 324 7.88 -13.96 -5.07
N ARG A 325 6.95 -13.03 -5.25
CA ARG A 325 5.66 -13.29 -5.86
C ARG A 325 5.27 -12.22 -6.86
N ASN A 326 4.93 -12.66 -8.07
CA ASN A 326 4.19 -11.86 -9.03
C ASN A 326 2.70 -11.80 -8.61
N PRO A 327 2.12 -10.61 -8.35
CA PRO A 327 0.70 -10.51 -8.01
C PRO A 327 -0.25 -10.92 -9.14
N TRP A 328 0.22 -11.06 -10.39
CA TRP A 328 -0.60 -11.65 -11.47
C TRP A 328 -0.81 -13.15 -11.33
N GLY A 329 -0.03 -13.80 -10.46
CA GLY A 329 -0.12 -15.25 -10.25
C GLY A 329 0.39 -16.06 -11.45
N GLU A 330 1.24 -15.46 -12.28
CA GLU A 330 1.89 -16.07 -13.43
C GLU A 330 3.28 -15.43 -13.64
N LYS A 331 4.03 -15.90 -14.65
CA LYS A 331 5.39 -15.41 -15.01
C LYS A 331 6.36 -15.50 -13.84
N GLU A 332 7.07 -16.63 -13.82
CA GLU A 332 8.06 -16.96 -12.80
C GLU A 332 9.47 -16.87 -13.33
N TRP A 333 10.41 -16.59 -12.43
CA TRP A 333 11.83 -16.49 -12.71
C TRP A 333 12.37 -17.72 -13.46
N LYS A 334 13.09 -17.47 -14.56
CA LYS A 334 13.65 -18.49 -15.47
C LYS A 334 15.17 -18.65 -15.35
N GLY A 335 15.80 -17.94 -14.41
CA GLY A 335 17.25 -17.91 -14.26
C GLY A 335 17.81 -19.01 -13.35
N ALA A 336 18.86 -18.65 -12.61
CA ALA A 336 19.45 -19.53 -11.61
C ALA A 336 18.42 -19.94 -10.57
N LEU A 337 18.56 -21.14 -10.01
CA LEU A 337 17.60 -21.68 -9.05
C LEU A 337 16.22 -21.98 -9.67
N THR A 338 16.19 -22.52 -10.88
CA THR A 338 15.00 -23.15 -11.47
C THR A 338 15.22 -24.65 -11.63
N GLU A 339 14.17 -25.42 -11.95
CA GLU A 339 14.30 -26.87 -12.15
C GLU A 339 15.39 -27.23 -13.18
N ASN A 340 15.46 -26.43 -14.24
CA ASN A 340 16.39 -26.56 -15.37
C ASN A 340 17.80 -26.02 -15.07
N TRP A 341 18.03 -25.42 -13.90
CA TRP A 341 19.35 -24.88 -13.55
C TRP A 341 20.28 -25.99 -13.06
N THR A 342 21.22 -26.38 -13.93
CA THR A 342 22.15 -27.50 -13.69
C THR A 342 23.13 -27.25 -12.55
N LYS A 343 23.39 -25.99 -12.19
CA LYS A 343 24.31 -25.60 -11.10
C LYS A 343 23.63 -25.56 -9.72
N TRP A 344 22.39 -26.02 -9.62
CA TRP A 344 21.67 -26.08 -8.35
C TRP A 344 22.40 -27.00 -7.34
N PRO A 345 22.69 -26.57 -6.09
CA PRO A 345 23.24 -27.46 -5.07
C PRO A 345 22.25 -28.59 -4.75
N LYS A 346 22.52 -29.82 -5.21
CA LYS A 346 21.58 -30.97 -5.14
C LYS A 346 20.99 -31.19 -3.73
N THR A 347 21.77 -30.87 -2.70
CA THR A 347 21.39 -30.98 -1.28
C THR A 347 20.19 -30.13 -0.85
N ILE A 348 19.90 -29.02 -1.53
CA ILE A 348 18.81 -28.10 -1.16
C ILE A 348 17.69 -28.02 -2.20
N LYS A 349 17.83 -28.70 -3.35
CA LYS A 349 16.89 -28.64 -4.49
C LYS A 349 15.46 -28.93 -4.06
N HIS A 350 15.24 -30.06 -3.38
CA HIS A 350 13.94 -30.51 -2.92
C HIS A 350 13.25 -29.56 -1.91
N LYS A 351 13.99 -28.66 -1.25
CA LYS A 351 13.43 -27.72 -0.26
C LYS A 351 12.90 -26.42 -0.87
N PHE A 352 13.32 -26.10 -2.10
CA PHE A 352 13.09 -24.78 -2.71
C PHE A 352 12.58 -24.83 -4.16
N ILE A 353 12.44 -26.03 -4.77
CA ILE A 353 11.70 -26.17 -6.03
C ILE A 353 10.26 -25.67 -5.80
N PRO A 354 9.77 -24.72 -6.61
CA PRO A 354 8.37 -24.30 -6.57
C PRO A 354 7.44 -25.50 -6.72
N SER A 355 6.27 -25.45 -6.09
CA SER A 355 5.17 -26.35 -6.47
C SER A 355 4.97 -26.25 -7.99
N SER A 356 4.66 -27.34 -8.68
CA SER A 356 4.41 -27.38 -10.13
C SER A 356 3.26 -26.47 -10.61
N ALA A 357 2.60 -25.74 -9.71
CA ALA A 357 1.65 -24.71 -10.01
C ALA A 357 2.38 -23.41 -10.40
N ASN A 358 2.24 -22.97 -11.66
CA ASN A 358 2.58 -21.62 -12.11
C ASN A 358 1.66 -20.61 -11.40
N ASP A 359 2.02 -20.26 -10.17
CA ASP A 359 1.26 -19.42 -9.25
C ASP A 359 1.93 -18.07 -9.01
N GLY A 360 3.00 -17.80 -9.76
CA GLY A 360 3.77 -16.57 -9.72
C GLY A 360 4.77 -16.51 -8.57
N VAL A 361 4.96 -17.61 -7.80
CA VAL A 361 5.86 -17.65 -6.64
C VAL A 361 7.15 -18.39 -6.98
N PHE A 362 8.29 -17.72 -6.84
CA PHE A 362 9.58 -18.29 -7.18
C PHE A 362 10.68 -17.86 -6.21
N TRP A 363 11.75 -18.65 -6.17
CA TRP A 363 13.00 -18.28 -5.51
C TRP A 363 13.98 -17.71 -6.53
N MET A 364 14.77 -16.72 -6.13
CA MET A 364 15.93 -16.26 -6.89
C MET A 364 17.12 -15.97 -5.98
N PRO A 365 18.36 -16.00 -6.49
CA PRO A 365 19.52 -15.59 -5.72
C PRO A 365 19.43 -14.09 -5.41
N TRP A 366 19.72 -13.72 -4.17
CA TRP A 366 19.82 -12.33 -3.74
C TRP A 366 20.81 -11.56 -4.61
N GLU A 367 21.93 -12.18 -4.98
CA GLU A 367 22.98 -11.59 -5.80
C GLU A 367 22.48 -11.12 -7.18
N GLN A 368 21.38 -11.69 -7.67
CA GLN A 368 20.77 -11.28 -8.95
C GLN A 368 19.64 -10.27 -8.79
N MET A 369 19.05 -10.16 -7.61
CA MET A 369 17.90 -9.28 -7.36
C MET A 369 18.24 -7.79 -7.64
N PRO A 370 19.39 -7.23 -7.20
CA PRO A 370 19.81 -5.88 -7.53
C PRO A 370 20.03 -5.61 -9.02
N SER A 371 19.99 -6.60 -9.91
CA SER A 371 20.05 -6.40 -11.36
C SER A 371 18.67 -6.14 -12.00
N PHE A 372 17.58 -6.61 -11.37
CA PHE A 372 16.21 -6.44 -11.90
C PHE A 372 15.31 -5.51 -11.06
N PHE A 373 15.51 -5.47 -9.74
CA PHE A 373 14.64 -4.72 -8.81
C PHE A 373 15.28 -3.40 -8.34
N SER A 374 14.50 -2.32 -8.23
CA SER A 374 15.04 -0.99 -7.94
C SER A 374 15.18 -0.69 -6.44
N SER A 375 14.31 -1.26 -5.62
CA SER A 375 14.32 -1.07 -4.16
C SER A 375 13.62 -2.23 -3.44
N VAL A 376 13.76 -2.25 -2.13
CA VAL A 376 12.92 -3.03 -1.21
C VAL A 376 12.17 -2.07 -0.30
N THR A 377 10.85 -2.18 -0.27
CA THR A 377 10.00 -1.45 0.67
C THR A 377 9.64 -2.37 1.82
N ILE A 378 9.94 -1.96 3.04
CA ILE A 378 9.64 -2.66 4.30
C ILE A 378 8.53 -1.91 5.03
N CYS A 379 7.38 -2.54 5.21
CA CYS A 379 6.27 -2.05 5.99
C CYS A 379 6.30 -2.68 7.39
N LYS A 380 6.55 -1.85 8.40
CA LYS A 380 6.85 -2.28 9.78
C LYS A 380 5.56 -2.57 10.56
N VAL A 381 4.74 -3.48 10.03
CA VAL A 381 3.52 -3.96 10.70
C VAL A 381 3.85 -4.53 12.08
N ASN A 382 3.21 -4.01 13.13
CA ASN A 382 3.36 -4.57 14.48
C ASN A 382 2.06 -4.35 15.26
N ALA A 383 1.50 -5.43 15.80
CA ALA A 383 0.27 -5.37 16.57
C ALA A 383 0.43 -4.62 17.90
N ASN A 384 1.66 -4.45 18.39
CA ASN A 384 1.98 -3.87 19.70
C ASN A 384 2.38 -2.40 19.63
N TRP A 385 2.30 -1.75 18.46
CA TRP A 385 2.58 -0.32 18.37
C TRP A 385 1.57 0.47 19.21
N HIS A 386 2.07 1.34 20.08
CA HIS A 386 1.28 2.47 20.54
C HIS A 386 1.35 3.58 19.49
N GLU A 387 0.20 4.06 19.06
CA GLU A 387 0.09 5.02 17.97
C GLU A 387 -0.57 6.34 18.41
N ALA A 388 0.05 7.45 18.01
CA ALA A 388 -0.58 8.76 17.95
C ALA A 388 -0.49 9.33 16.53
N ARG A 389 -1.63 9.79 15.99
CA ARG A 389 -1.75 10.44 14.68
C ARG A 389 -2.23 11.88 14.85
N LYS A 390 -1.45 12.87 14.40
CA LYS A 390 -1.87 14.28 14.40
C LYS A 390 -1.75 14.88 13.01
N ARG A 391 -2.85 15.43 12.51
CA ARG A 391 -2.90 16.24 11.29
C ARG A 391 -2.60 17.70 11.65
N GLY A 392 -1.71 18.35 10.90
CA GLY A 392 -1.45 19.78 10.97
C GLY A 392 -1.11 20.36 9.60
N GLN A 393 -1.27 21.66 9.42
CA GLN A 393 -0.91 22.39 8.20
C GLN A 393 0.16 23.43 8.52
N PHE A 394 1.12 23.63 7.61
CA PHE A 394 2.07 24.73 7.73
C PHE A 394 1.67 25.85 6.78
N SER A 395 1.42 27.02 7.35
CA SER A 395 1.37 28.30 6.64
C SER A 395 2.70 29.01 6.85
N ASP A 396 3.24 29.63 5.79
CA ASP A 396 4.51 30.37 5.72
C ASP A 396 5.81 29.52 5.69
N PHE A 397 6.37 29.36 4.48
CA PHE A 397 7.65 28.67 4.23
C PHE A 397 8.90 29.53 4.45
N SER A 398 8.85 30.54 5.31
CA SER A 398 9.99 31.45 5.52
C SER A 398 11.00 30.95 6.57
N SER A 399 10.73 29.85 7.28
CA SER A 399 11.62 29.35 8.34
C SER A 399 11.54 27.84 8.58
N THR A 400 12.61 27.28 9.15
CA THR A 400 12.78 25.87 9.51
C THR A 400 11.68 25.41 10.48
N ILE A 401 10.88 24.43 10.08
CA ILE A 401 9.89 23.77 10.94
C ILE A 401 10.62 22.80 11.87
N THR A 402 10.56 23.04 13.19
CA THR A 402 11.09 22.11 14.20
C THR A 402 9.94 21.38 14.88
N VAL A 403 9.80 20.08 14.61
CA VAL A 403 8.89 19.20 15.37
C VAL A 403 9.63 18.68 16.60
N LYS A 404 9.35 19.25 17.78
CA LYS A 404 9.94 18.77 19.05
C LYS A 404 9.05 17.67 19.62
N CYS A 405 9.47 16.42 19.43
CA CYS A 405 8.85 15.27 20.09
C CYS A 405 9.67 14.92 21.34
N ILE A 406 9.10 15.08 22.53
CA ILE A 406 9.78 14.76 23.80
C ILE A 406 9.45 13.30 24.14
N MET A 407 10.32 12.36 23.73
CA MET A 407 10.21 10.94 24.06
C MET A 407 11.59 10.29 24.19
N ARG A 408 11.67 9.19 24.96
CA ARG A 408 12.91 8.43 25.17
C ARG A 408 13.41 7.66 23.94
N SER A 409 12.58 7.48 22.91
CA SER A 409 12.99 6.90 21.62
C SER A 409 12.01 7.27 20.50
N ILE A 410 12.50 7.89 19.42
CA ILE A 410 11.71 8.22 18.23
C ILE A 410 11.94 7.14 17.17
N LYS A 411 10.87 6.61 16.57
CA LYS A 411 10.96 5.87 15.32
C LYS A 411 9.91 6.38 14.32
N ILE A 412 10.41 7.21 13.39
CA ILE A 412 9.83 7.60 12.08
C ILE A 412 8.88 8.80 12.09
N ILE A 413 9.34 9.93 11.54
CA ILE A 413 8.52 11.09 11.17
C ILE A 413 8.41 11.11 9.64
N ARG A 414 7.19 11.16 9.07
CA ARG A 414 6.99 11.34 7.62
C ARG A 414 6.27 12.65 7.34
N ILE A 415 6.96 13.56 6.68
CA ILE A 415 6.40 14.84 6.23
C ILE A 415 5.85 14.63 4.82
N THR A 416 4.56 14.87 4.62
CA THR A 416 3.93 15.00 3.29
C THR A 416 3.66 16.48 3.01
N SER A 417 3.60 16.90 1.75
CA SER A 417 3.48 18.32 1.36
C SER A 417 2.35 19.06 2.08
N ASN A 418 2.57 20.33 2.45
CA ASN A 418 1.73 21.27 3.23
C ASN A 418 1.08 20.74 4.53
N VAL A 419 1.13 19.44 4.78
CA VAL A 419 0.46 18.71 5.86
C VAL A 419 1.47 17.75 6.49
N ILE A 420 2.00 18.09 7.67
CA ILE A 420 2.77 17.11 8.44
C ILE A 420 1.78 16.20 9.13
N ASN A 421 1.93 14.91 8.88
CA ASN A 421 1.35 13.90 9.73
C ASN A 421 2.48 13.28 10.55
N VAL A 422 2.53 13.64 11.84
CA VAL A 422 3.48 13.00 12.75
C VAL A 422 2.86 11.70 13.22
N PHE A 423 3.57 10.62 12.99
CA PHE A 423 3.23 9.30 13.49
C PHE A 423 4.29 8.89 14.48
N ILE A 424 3.85 8.46 15.64
CA ILE A 424 4.73 7.94 16.65
C ILE A 424 4.31 6.49 16.85
N PHE A 425 5.24 5.60 16.58
CA PHE A 425 5.12 4.18 16.81
C PHE A 425 6.09 3.86 17.97
N ILE A 426 5.53 3.52 19.15
CA ILE A 426 6.31 3.16 20.36
C ILE A 426 6.25 1.65 20.58
#